data_AF-A0A416RDG8-F1
#
_entry.id   AF-A0A416RDG8-F1
#
_cell.length_a   1.000
_cell.length_b   1.000
_cell.length_c   1.000
_cell.angle_alpha   90.00
_cell.angle_beta   90.00
_cell.angle_gamma   90.00
#
_symmetry.space_group_name_H-M   'P 1'
#
loop_
_entity.id
_entity.type
_entity.pdbx_description
1 polymer ?
#
loop_
_entity_poly.entity_id
_entity_poly.type
_entity_poly.pdbx_seq_one_letter_code
_entity_poly.pdbx_strand_id
1 'polypeptide(L)'
;MYRVACTLKETSCILGNFFGELCPVCERCRELSDNELVLMTASGLTLEGKDVLVIEGHSSITGEPAKVKLTDYGFEFFGDITEIARIRNARCCYIGTVNTSKEG
;
A
#
# COMPACT_ATOMS: atom_id res chain seq x y z
N MET A 1 -8.21 -6.83 12.01
CA MET A 1 -8.32 -5.78 10.99
C MET A 1 -7.68 -4.53 11.54
N TYR A 2 -6.77 -3.93 10.77
CA TYR A 2 -6.04 -2.72 11.16
C TYR A 2 -6.32 -1.60 10.16
N ARG A 3 -6.45 -0.35 10.65
CA ARG A 3 -6.56 0.82 9.80
C ARG A 3 -5.18 1.41 9.56
N VAL A 4 -4.79 1.52 8.29
CA VAL A 4 -3.53 2.15 7.89
C VAL A 4 -3.87 3.46 7.20
N ALA A 5 -3.62 4.57 7.92
CA ALA A 5 -3.83 5.91 7.40
C ALA A 5 -2.62 6.31 6.54
N CYS A 6 -2.86 6.60 5.27
CA CYS A 6 -1.84 6.95 4.29
C CYS A 6 -2.47 7.60 3.05
N THR A 7 -1.66 8.32 2.27
CA THR A 7 -2.09 8.84 0.95
C THR A 7 -2.26 7.70 -0.05
N LEU A 8 -2.91 7.96 -1.20
CA LEU A 8 -3.01 6.94 -2.26
C LEU A 8 -1.63 6.59 -2.83
N LYS A 9 -0.74 7.58 -2.90
CA LYS A 9 0.68 7.39 -3.22
C LYS A 9 1.40 6.46 -2.24
N GLU A 10 1.27 6.70 -0.93
CA GLU A 10 1.88 5.82 0.08
C GLU A 10 1.22 4.43 0.07
N THR A 11 -0.09 4.35 -0.17
CA THR A 11 -0.81 3.07 -0.38
C THR A 11 -0.20 2.27 -1.52
N SER A 12 0.03 2.90 -2.67
CA SER A 12 0.72 2.27 -3.81
C SER A 12 2.07 1.70 -3.42
N CYS A 13 2.90 2.47 -2.70
CA CYS A 13 4.22 2.00 -2.30
C CYS A 13 4.12 0.86 -1.28
N ILE A 14 3.22 0.92 -0.29
CA ILE A 14 3.04 -0.14 0.70
C ILE A 14 2.57 -1.43 0.03
N LEU A 15 1.50 -1.37 -0.76
CA LEU A 15 0.90 -2.57 -1.35
C LEU A 15 1.78 -3.20 -2.43
N GLY A 16 2.46 -2.38 -3.24
CA GLY A 16 3.42 -2.87 -4.23
C GLY A 16 4.64 -3.57 -3.61
N ASN A 17 4.97 -3.28 -2.35
CA ASN A 17 6.01 -4.01 -1.61
C ASN A 17 5.44 -5.17 -0.78
N PHE A 18 4.14 -5.13 -0.44
CA PHE A 18 3.50 -6.11 0.42
C PHE A 18 3.06 -7.36 -0.33
N PHE A 19 2.39 -7.23 -1.47
CA PHE A 19 1.92 -8.38 -2.23
C PHE A 19 3.01 -8.92 -3.15
N GLY A 20 3.34 -10.21 -3.04
CA GLY A 20 4.35 -10.86 -3.88
C GLY A 20 3.98 -10.88 -5.38
N GLU A 21 2.69 -10.76 -5.70
CA GLU A 21 2.17 -10.68 -7.06
C GLU A 21 2.39 -9.31 -7.71
N LEU A 22 2.68 -8.27 -6.90
CA LEU A 22 2.87 -6.92 -7.37
C LEU A 22 4.35 -6.57 -7.55
N CYS A 23 4.63 -5.78 -8.57
CA CYS A 23 5.91 -5.11 -8.70
C CYS A 23 5.95 -3.91 -7.75
N PRO A 24 7.05 -3.76 -6.99
CA PRO A 24 7.24 -2.58 -6.16
C PRO A 24 7.39 -1.34 -7.05
N VAL A 25 6.54 -0.35 -6.82
CA VAL A 25 6.47 0.90 -7.61
C VAL A 25 7.55 1.92 -7.23
N CYS A 26 8.69 1.50 -6.71
CA CYS A 26 9.71 2.36 -6.08
C CYS A 26 10.18 3.53 -6.97
N GLU A 27 10.39 3.29 -8.27
CA GLU A 27 10.82 4.34 -9.20
C GLU A 27 9.68 5.28 -9.60
N ARG A 28 8.46 4.75 -9.73
CA ARG A 28 7.27 5.52 -10.11
C ARG A 28 6.64 6.28 -8.94
N CYS A 29 6.81 5.79 -7.71
CA CYS A 29 6.23 6.40 -6.51
C CYS A 29 6.59 7.87 -6.38
N ARG A 30 7.82 8.29 -6.74
CA ARG A 30 8.22 9.70 -6.64
C ARG A 30 7.44 10.60 -7.59
N GLU A 31 7.05 10.09 -8.74
CA GLU A 31 6.36 10.81 -9.81
C GLU A 31 4.84 10.85 -9.62
N LEU A 32 4.28 9.97 -8.79
CA LEU A 32 2.86 9.96 -8.45
C LEU A 32 2.49 11.20 -7.62
N SER A 33 1.32 11.77 -7.88
CA SER A 33 0.69 12.70 -6.95
C SER A 33 0.10 11.96 -5.74
N ASP A 34 -0.13 12.68 -4.64
CA ASP A 34 -0.64 12.07 -3.39
C ASP A 34 -2.02 11.41 -3.55
N ASN A 35 -2.76 11.79 -4.59
CA ASN A 35 -4.12 11.34 -4.87
C ASN A 35 -4.18 10.26 -5.97
N GLU A 36 -3.04 9.71 -6.40
CA GLU A 36 -2.98 8.67 -7.41
C GLU A 36 -2.64 7.31 -6.79
N LEU A 37 -3.46 6.31 -7.13
CA LEU A 37 -3.21 4.91 -6.82
C LEU A 37 -2.81 4.18 -8.10
N VAL A 38 -1.60 3.64 -8.09
CA VAL A 38 -1.06 2.75 -9.13
C VAL A 38 -0.54 1.46 -8.48
N LEU A 39 -1.03 0.31 -8.96
CA LEU A 39 -0.50 -1.01 -8.64
C LEU A 39 -0.19 -1.75 -9.93
N MET A 40 0.95 -2.45 -9.97
CA MET A 40 1.42 -3.15 -11.16
C MET A 40 1.77 -4.58 -10.83
N THR A 41 1.47 -5.53 -11.71
CA THR A 41 1.98 -6.92 -11.62
C THR A 41 3.23 -7.10 -12.47
N ALA A 42 4.01 -8.14 -12.20
CA ALA A 42 5.19 -8.50 -13.00
C ALA A 42 4.87 -8.80 -14.48
N SER A 43 3.61 -9.12 -14.79
CA SER A 43 3.13 -9.36 -16.16
C SER A 43 2.56 -8.10 -16.84
N GLY A 44 2.73 -6.92 -16.24
CA GLY A 44 2.37 -5.63 -16.84
C GLY A 44 0.90 -5.21 -16.67
N LEU A 45 0.12 -5.91 -15.84
CA LEU A 45 -1.24 -5.48 -15.50
C LEU A 45 -1.19 -4.30 -14.53
N THR A 46 -1.82 -3.18 -14.89
CA THR A 46 -1.91 -1.98 -14.03
C THR A 46 -3.35 -1.80 -13.55
N LEU A 47 -3.54 -1.57 -12.25
CA LEU A 47 -4.83 -1.27 -11.63
C LEU A 47 -4.84 0.19 -11.16
N GLU A 48 -5.84 0.94 -11.61
CA GLU A 48 -6.13 2.32 -11.22
C GLU A 48 -7.56 2.37 -10.69
N GLY A 49 -7.79 2.98 -9.53
CA GLY A 49 -9.09 2.97 -8.87
C GLY A 49 -9.40 4.29 -8.17
N LYS A 50 -10.68 4.69 -8.21
CA LYS A 50 -11.24 5.87 -7.51
C LYS A 50 -12.18 5.52 -6.35
N ASP A 51 -12.49 4.23 -6.17
CA ASP A 51 -13.52 3.69 -5.28
C ASP A 51 -12.99 2.50 -4.44
N VAL A 52 -13.89 1.77 -3.78
CA VAL A 52 -13.57 0.58 -2.97
C VAL A 52 -12.98 -0.54 -3.85
N LEU A 53 -11.66 -0.73 -3.73
CA LEU A 53 -10.92 -1.84 -4.32
C LEU A 53 -10.52 -2.82 -3.21
N VAL A 54 -10.78 -4.12 -3.43
CA VAL A 54 -10.32 -5.19 -2.53
C VAL A 54 -9.25 -5.98 -3.27
N ILE A 55 -8.13 -6.22 -2.60
CA ILE A 55 -6.98 -6.94 -3.14
C ILE A 55 -6.68 -8.11 -2.21
N GLU A 56 -6.59 -9.30 -2.80
CA GLU A 56 -6.20 -10.53 -2.13
C GLU A 56 -5.00 -11.10 -2.86
N GLY A 57 -4.02 -11.57 -2.11
CA GLY A 57 -2.74 -12.07 -2.63
C GLY A 57 -1.92 -12.68 -1.49
N HIS A 58 -0.61 -12.79 -1.68
CA HIS A 58 0.29 -13.35 -0.66
C HIS A 58 1.29 -12.30 -0.19
N SER A 59 1.61 -12.33 1.11
CA SER A 59 2.70 -11.52 1.65
C SER A 59 4.02 -11.86 0.96
N SER A 60 4.75 -10.84 0.53
CA SER A 60 6.10 -10.94 0.01
C SER A 60 7.14 -11.30 1.09
N ILE A 61 6.78 -11.16 2.38
CA ILE A 61 7.66 -11.41 3.52
C ILE A 61 7.45 -12.83 4.05
N THR A 62 6.20 -13.26 4.22
CA THR A 62 5.86 -14.55 4.86
C THR A 62 5.32 -15.59 3.89
N GLY A 63 4.83 -15.20 2.71
CA GLY A 63 4.13 -16.08 1.77
C GLY A 63 2.70 -16.40 2.16
N GLU A 64 2.23 -15.96 3.33
CA GLU A 64 0.88 -16.21 3.82
C GLU A 64 -0.17 -15.39 3.04
N PRO A 65 -1.40 -15.90 2.87
CA PRO A 65 -2.47 -15.17 2.21
C PRO A 65 -2.84 -13.92 3.01
N ALA A 66 -3.08 -12.81 2.30
CA ALA A 66 -3.41 -11.53 2.89
C ALA A 66 -4.46 -10.78 2.08
N LYS A 67 -5.16 -9.87 2.77
CA LYS A 67 -6.25 -9.08 2.19
C LYS A 67 -6.14 -7.62 2.57
N VAL A 68 -6.40 -6.75 1.60
CA VAL A 68 -6.47 -5.30 1.76
C VAL A 68 -7.76 -4.78 1.14
N LYS A 69 -8.39 -3.82 1.80
CA LYS A 69 -9.51 -3.05 1.26
C LYS A 69 -9.15 -1.57 1.25
N LEU A 70 -9.16 -0.95 0.09
CA LEU A 70 -8.92 0.48 -0.04
C LEU A 70 -10.10 1.30 0.46
N THR A 71 -9.78 2.43 1.07
CA THR A 71 -10.69 3.37 1.71
C THR A 71 -10.25 4.80 1.40
N ASP A 72 -11.10 5.78 1.69
CA ASP A 72 -10.80 7.21 1.54
C ASP A 72 -9.64 7.70 2.43
N TYR A 73 -9.38 7.03 3.56
CA TYR A 73 -8.28 7.36 4.48
C TYR A 73 -6.99 6.56 4.24
N GLY A 74 -6.93 5.67 3.23
CA GLY A 74 -5.84 4.72 3.02
C GLY A 74 -6.39 3.32 2.81
N PHE A 75 -6.16 2.40 3.75
CA PHE A 75 -6.71 1.04 3.63
C PHE A 75 -6.98 0.31 4.97
N GLU A 76 -7.88 -0.67 4.90
CA GLU A 76 -8.08 -1.69 5.93
C GLU A 76 -7.23 -2.92 5.60
N PHE A 77 -6.41 -3.34 6.56
CA PHE A 77 -5.50 -4.49 6.43
C PHE A 77 -5.96 -5.68 7.26
N PHE A 78 -5.90 -6.86 6.65
CA PHE A 78 -6.22 -8.14 7.28
C PHE A 78 -4.99 -9.05 7.16
N GLY A 79 -4.13 -9.01 8.17
CA GLY A 79 -2.86 -9.73 8.25
C GLY A 79 -2.03 -9.29 9.46
N ASP A 80 -0.74 -9.62 9.48
CA ASP A 80 0.20 -9.21 10.52
C ASP A 80 0.69 -7.77 10.30
N ILE A 81 0.24 -6.84 11.15
CA ILE A 81 0.55 -5.41 11.03
C ILE A 81 2.05 -5.10 11.12
N THR A 82 2.85 -6.01 11.69
CA THR A 82 4.31 -5.83 11.76
C THR A 82 4.95 -5.85 10.38
N GLU A 83 4.35 -6.52 9.39
CA GLU A 83 4.80 -6.54 8.00
C GLU A 83 4.67 -5.16 7.34
N ILE A 84 3.54 -4.48 7.59
CA ILE A 84 3.32 -3.10 7.14
C ILE A 84 4.31 -2.15 7.80
N ALA A 85 4.57 -2.31 9.10
CA ALA A 85 5.56 -1.50 9.81
C ALA A 85 6.97 -1.71 9.21
N ARG A 86 7.35 -2.94 8.87
CA ARG A 86 8.63 -3.24 8.20
C ARG A 86 8.70 -2.56 6.83
N ILE A 87 7.64 -2.60 6.03
CA ILE A 87 7.59 -1.97 4.70
C ILE A 87 7.69 -0.44 4.81
N ARG A 88 6.99 0.19 5.76
CA ARG A 88 7.09 1.65 5.97
C ARG A 88 8.50 2.09 6.39
N ASN A 89 9.24 1.24 7.11
CA ASN A 89 10.63 1.51 7.48
C ASN A 89 11.63 1.14 6.37
N ALA A 90 11.19 0.59 5.24
CA ALA A 90 12.06 0.25 4.12
C ALA A 90 12.44 1.49 3.31
N ARG A 91 13.67 1.49 2.78
CA ARG A 91 14.28 2.64 2.08
C ARG A 91 13.52 3.11 0.84
N CYS A 92 12.61 2.29 0.30
CA CYS A 92 11.88 2.56 -0.92
C CYS A 92 10.38 2.88 -0.71
N CYS A 93 9.92 3.02 0.54
CA CYS A 93 8.56 3.47 0.81
C CYS A 93 8.51 5.00 0.82
N TYR A 94 7.65 5.60 -0.02
CA TYR A 94 7.37 7.03 0.11
C TYR A 94 6.52 7.24 1.36
N ILE A 95 7.09 7.89 2.37
CA ILE A 95 6.38 8.31 3.57
C ILE A 95 5.95 9.76 3.33
N GLY A 96 4.66 9.98 3.07
CA GLY A 96 4.10 11.34 3.01
C GLY A 96 4.27 12.03 4.37
N THR A 97 4.27 13.36 4.39
CA THR A 97 4.26 14.11 5.66
C THR A 97 2.96 13.81 6.38
N VAL A 98 2.99 12.88 7.34
CA VAL A 98 1.82 12.55 8.16
C VAL A 98 1.52 13.78 9.01
N ASN A 99 0.48 14.55 8.66
CA ASN A 99 -0.13 15.47 9.62
C ASN A 99 -0.79 14.61 10.69
N THR A 100 -0.04 14.30 11.74
CA THR A 100 -0.60 13.75 12.97
C THR A 100 -1.36 14.85 13.69
N SER A 101 -2.56 15.15 13.21
CA SER A 101 -3.54 15.81 14.08
C SER A 101 -3.80 14.85 15.24
N LYS A 102 -3.29 15.21 16.42
CA LYS A 102 -3.73 14.63 17.69
C LYS A 102 -5.22 14.91 17.82
N GLU A 103 -6.06 13.90 17.58
CA GLU A 103 -7.41 13.94 18.11
C GLU A 103 -7.33 13.59 19.60
N GLY A 104 -7.83 14.52 20.42
CA GLY A 104 -7.91 14.42 21.88
C GLY A 104 -9.18 13.74 22.36
#